data_AF-A0A7L4IY84-F1
#
_entry.id   AF-A0A7L4IY84-F1
#
_cell.length_a   1.000
_cell.length_b   1.000
_cell.length_c   1.000
_cell.angle_alpha   90.00
_cell.angle_beta   90.00
_cell.angle_gamma   90.00
#
_symmetry.space_group_name_H-M   'P 1'
#
loop_
_entity.id
_entity.type
_entity.pdbx_description
1 polymer ?
#
loop_
_entity_poly.entity_id
_entity_poly.type
_entity_poly.pdbx_seq_one_letter_code
_entity_poly.pdbx_strand_id
1 'polypeptide(L)'
;MLLFFLLSLFHFNPSQSLKICSFNVRSFGETKIARPEVVDAVVKIISRCDIMLLMEIKDSKNRVCPLLVEKLTSQLKGPKEEYRFVASERLGRSSYKEQYAFIYRQNQVLVKQTYQYPDTQPGDEDVFSREPFAIWLQSPKTAVHEFAIIPLHTTPDTAVREIDELYDVYLDVKQRWKIENFIFMGDFNAGCSYVPRKQWKNIRLRTYSEFLWLIGDKNDTTVKNSTRCPYDRIVVSGQKLIQAVVPHSVNIFDFQEEFQMTEEQALGVSDHFPVEFELKPKGGFFNWLRSKFSRKRRPKKSR
;
A
#
# COMPACT_ATOMS: atom_id res chain seq x y z
N MET A 1 39.84 41.36 -13.60
CA MET A 1 39.92 40.23 -12.65
C MET A 1 38.56 40.09 -11.96
N LEU A 2 37.59 39.38 -12.54
CA LEU A 2 37.37 37.92 -12.37
C LEU A 2 37.30 37.50 -10.89
N LEU A 3 36.10 37.37 -10.33
CA LEU A 3 35.59 36.06 -9.93
C LEU A 3 34.06 36.05 -9.76
N PHE A 4 33.43 35.21 -10.57
CA PHE A 4 32.07 34.71 -10.42
C PHE A 4 31.86 34.04 -9.06
N PHE A 5 30.69 34.22 -8.46
CA PHE A 5 29.89 33.06 -8.01
C PHE A 5 28.41 33.38 -8.16
N LEU A 6 27.85 32.91 -9.28
CA LEU A 6 26.45 32.55 -9.42
C LEU A 6 26.06 31.70 -8.20
N LEU A 7 25.30 32.27 -7.27
CA LEU A 7 24.44 31.48 -6.39
C LEU A 7 23.33 30.95 -7.28
N SER A 8 23.61 29.82 -7.93
CA SER A 8 22.59 29.06 -8.63
C SER A 8 21.43 28.85 -7.67
N LEU A 9 20.24 29.19 -8.17
CA LEU A 9 18.95 28.79 -7.67
C LEU A 9 18.87 27.25 -7.57
N PHE A 10 19.53 26.65 -6.57
CA PHE A 10 19.11 25.35 -6.11
C PHE A 10 17.86 25.58 -5.28
N HIS A 11 16.72 25.61 -5.96
CA HIS A 11 15.50 25.10 -5.37
C HIS A 11 15.79 23.63 -5.02
N PHE A 12 16.43 23.41 -3.87
CA PHE A 12 16.39 22.13 -3.19
C PHE A 12 14.93 21.95 -2.80
N ASN A 13 14.11 21.43 -3.72
CA ASN A 13 12.92 20.71 -3.33
C ASN A 13 13.46 19.55 -2.49
N PRO A 14 13.29 19.58 -1.17
CA PRO A 14 13.67 18.44 -0.36
C PRO A 14 12.82 17.30 -0.90
N SER A 15 13.46 16.28 -1.48
CA SER A 15 12.72 15.13 -1.98
C SER A 15 11.94 14.57 -0.79
N GLN A 16 10.63 14.54 -0.92
CA GLN A 16 9.75 14.05 0.12
C GLN A 16 9.88 12.52 0.18
N SER A 17 9.71 11.94 1.36
CA SER A 17 9.55 10.49 1.49
C SER A 17 8.36 10.01 0.66
N LEU A 18 8.41 8.76 0.19
CA LEU A 18 7.32 8.14 -0.56
C LEU A 18 6.45 7.35 0.42
N LYS A 19 5.19 7.74 0.60
CA LYS A 19 4.22 7.05 1.45
C LYS A 19 3.47 5.96 0.67
N ILE A 20 3.50 4.75 1.19
CA ILE A 20 2.87 3.55 0.60
C ILE A 20 1.84 3.02 1.60
N CYS A 21 0.63 2.74 1.13
CA CYS A 21 -0.52 2.36 1.95
C CYS A 21 -1.26 1.15 1.37
N SER A 22 -1.82 0.30 2.24
CA SER A 22 -2.75 -0.78 1.90
C SER A 22 -4.06 -0.56 2.62
N PHE A 23 -5.19 -0.76 1.94
CA PHE A 23 -6.50 -0.62 2.54
C PHE A 23 -7.51 -1.62 1.96
N ASN A 24 -8.03 -2.50 2.83
CA ASN A 24 -9.25 -3.24 2.55
C ASN A 24 -10.45 -2.30 2.76
N VAL A 25 -11.19 -1.98 1.69
CA VAL A 25 -12.41 -1.18 1.76
C VAL A 25 -13.59 -2.12 1.65
N ARG A 26 -14.19 -2.49 2.79
CA ARG A 26 -15.21 -3.53 2.83
C ARG A 26 -16.26 -3.37 1.74
N SER A 27 -16.39 -4.39 0.92
CA SER A 27 -17.36 -4.54 -0.15
C SER A 27 -17.51 -3.27 -1.01
N PHE A 28 -16.40 -2.81 -1.58
CA PHE A 28 -16.35 -1.56 -2.32
C PHE A 28 -16.88 -1.73 -3.76
N GLY A 29 -18.20 -1.59 -3.90
CA GLY A 29 -18.91 -1.65 -5.18
C GLY A 29 -19.95 -0.54 -5.33
N GLU A 30 -20.91 -0.75 -6.23
CA GLU A 30 -21.89 0.26 -6.66
C GLU A 30 -22.65 0.91 -5.49
N THR A 31 -23.12 0.11 -4.53
CA THR A 31 -23.86 0.59 -3.36
C THR A 31 -23.00 1.51 -2.48
N LYS A 32 -21.70 1.22 -2.37
CA LYS A 32 -20.79 2.01 -1.54
C LYS A 32 -20.38 3.31 -2.23
N ILE A 33 -20.13 3.29 -3.55
CA ILE A 33 -19.83 4.51 -4.30
C ILE A 33 -21.04 5.45 -4.48
N ALA A 34 -22.27 4.95 -4.28
CA ALA A 34 -23.47 5.76 -4.26
C ALA A 34 -23.62 6.61 -2.98
N ARG A 35 -22.73 6.44 -2.00
CA ARG A 35 -22.73 7.15 -0.71
C ARG A 35 -21.63 8.22 -0.69
N PRO A 36 -21.94 9.50 -0.94
CA PRO A 36 -20.93 10.56 -1.07
C PRO A 36 -20.01 10.68 0.15
N GLU A 37 -20.54 10.50 1.35
CA GLU A 37 -19.79 10.57 2.60
C GLU A 37 -18.72 9.48 2.71
N VAL A 38 -19.01 8.27 2.21
CA VAL A 38 -18.05 7.17 2.18
C VAL A 38 -16.99 7.44 1.11
N VAL A 39 -17.40 7.85 -0.08
CA VAL A 39 -16.46 8.18 -1.15
C VAL A 39 -15.52 9.31 -0.73
N ASP A 40 -16.02 10.35 -0.09
CA ASP A 40 -15.21 11.48 0.36
C ASP A 40 -14.23 11.06 1.47
N ALA A 41 -14.63 10.17 2.39
CA ALA A 41 -13.72 9.59 3.38
C ALA A 41 -12.62 8.74 2.71
N VAL A 42 -12.96 7.87 1.77
CA VAL A 42 -12.01 7.04 1.02
C VAL A 42 -11.04 7.91 0.20
N VAL A 43 -11.53 8.96 -0.47
CA VAL A 43 -10.68 9.92 -1.19
C VAL A 43 -9.72 10.64 -0.24
N LYS A 44 -10.18 11.08 0.94
CA LYS A 44 -9.31 11.67 1.96
C LYS A 44 -8.22 10.69 2.42
N ILE A 45 -8.57 9.42 2.65
CA ILE A 45 -7.63 8.37 3.02
C ILE A 45 -6.58 8.19 1.93
N ILE A 46 -6.99 7.97 0.67
CA ILE A 46 -6.09 7.75 -0.46
C ILE A 46 -5.17 8.97 -0.67
N SER A 47 -5.70 10.20 -0.50
CA SER A 47 -4.96 11.43 -0.78
C SER A 47 -3.68 11.60 0.05
N ARG A 48 -3.59 10.89 1.19
CA ARG A 48 -2.43 10.88 2.10
C ARG A 48 -1.24 10.10 1.52
N CYS A 49 -1.51 9.20 0.58
CA CYS A 49 -0.55 8.21 0.09
C CYS A 49 -0.02 8.61 -1.30
N ASP A 50 1.21 8.21 -1.58
CA ASP A 50 1.77 8.31 -2.94
C ASP A 50 1.47 7.06 -3.76
N ILE A 51 1.35 5.91 -3.09
CA ILE A 51 0.83 4.64 -3.63
C ILE A 51 -0.17 4.08 -2.63
N MET A 52 -1.36 3.74 -3.10
CA MET A 52 -2.40 3.03 -2.35
C MET A 52 -2.75 1.73 -3.04
N LEU A 53 -2.62 0.61 -2.33
CA LEU A 53 -3.31 -0.64 -2.65
C LEU A 53 -4.72 -0.60 -2.06
N LEU A 54 -5.74 -0.75 -2.91
CA LEU A 54 -7.13 -0.97 -2.53
C LEU A 54 -7.51 -2.43 -2.81
N MET A 55 -8.24 -3.03 -1.86
CA MET A 55 -8.77 -4.39 -1.94
C MET A 55 -10.29 -4.40 -1.77
N GLU A 56 -10.89 -5.56 -1.99
CA GLU A 56 -12.33 -5.82 -1.90
C GLU A 56 -13.20 -4.96 -2.85
N ILE A 57 -12.65 -4.60 -4.02
CA ILE A 57 -13.38 -3.88 -5.07
C ILE A 57 -14.34 -4.85 -5.77
N LYS A 58 -15.65 -4.65 -5.58
CA LYS A 58 -16.73 -5.54 -6.07
C LYS A 58 -17.56 -4.90 -7.17
N ASP A 59 -16.93 -4.14 -8.07
CA ASP A 59 -17.63 -3.40 -9.11
C ASP A 59 -17.46 -4.03 -10.48
N SER A 60 -18.50 -4.67 -11.00
CA SER A 60 -18.47 -5.31 -12.32
C SER A 60 -18.48 -4.31 -13.48
N LYS A 61 -18.80 -3.04 -13.22
CA LYS A 61 -18.82 -1.97 -14.22
C LYS A 61 -17.53 -1.15 -14.26
N ASN A 62 -16.52 -1.50 -13.45
CA ASN A 62 -15.21 -0.82 -13.38
C ASN A 62 -15.30 0.71 -13.19
N ARG A 63 -16.29 1.20 -12.43
CA ARG A 63 -16.53 2.63 -12.14
C ARG A 63 -15.79 3.12 -10.90
N VAL A 64 -15.51 2.25 -9.93
CA VAL A 64 -14.84 2.60 -8.65
C VAL A 64 -13.53 3.35 -8.87
N CYS A 65 -12.57 2.77 -9.60
CA CYS A 65 -11.24 3.37 -9.76
C CYS A 65 -11.26 4.67 -10.58
N PRO A 66 -11.97 4.76 -11.73
CA PRO A 66 -12.15 6.02 -12.45
C PRO A 66 -12.73 7.13 -11.59
N LEU A 67 -13.80 6.85 -10.83
CA LEU A 67 -14.44 7.83 -9.94
C LEU A 67 -13.45 8.35 -8.88
N LEU A 68 -12.68 7.45 -8.26
CA LEU A 68 -11.70 7.83 -7.25
C LEU A 68 -10.59 8.71 -7.85
N VAL A 69 -10.04 8.33 -9.00
CA VAL A 69 -8.98 9.12 -9.65
C VAL A 69 -9.49 10.49 -10.09
N GLU A 70 -10.72 10.59 -10.61
CA GLU A 70 -11.36 11.86 -10.94
C GLU A 70 -11.50 12.76 -9.70
N LYS A 71 -12.04 12.22 -8.60
CA LYS A 71 -12.20 12.96 -7.34
C LYS A 71 -10.86 13.37 -6.73
N LEU A 72 -9.85 12.49 -6.77
CA LEU A 72 -8.51 12.81 -6.28
C LEU A 72 -7.86 13.91 -7.12
N THR A 73 -8.00 13.84 -8.45
CA THR A 73 -7.35 14.77 -9.36
C THR A 73 -8.03 16.15 -9.37
N SER A 74 -9.35 16.20 -9.24
CA SER A 74 -10.12 17.46 -9.15
C SER A 74 -9.79 18.29 -7.90
N GLN A 75 -9.25 17.67 -6.85
CA GLN A 75 -8.80 18.36 -5.63
C GLN A 75 -7.40 18.99 -5.75
N LEU A 76 -6.67 18.71 -6.83
CA LEU A 76 -5.29 19.17 -7.02
C LEU A 76 -5.25 20.56 -7.66
N LYS A 77 -4.25 21.35 -7.26
CA LYS A 77 -4.08 22.74 -7.74
C LYS A 77 -3.23 22.85 -9.01
N GLY A 78 -2.70 21.75 -9.54
CA GLY A 78 -1.86 21.79 -10.73
C GLY A 78 -1.75 20.44 -11.46
N PRO A 79 -1.50 20.47 -12.79
CA PRO A 79 -1.55 19.28 -13.66
C PRO A 79 -0.43 18.26 -13.39
N LYS A 80 0.61 18.64 -12.64
CA LYS A 80 1.76 17.77 -12.33
C LYS A 80 1.54 16.82 -11.14
N GLU A 81 0.37 16.79 -10.55
CA GLU A 81 0.07 15.98 -9.35
C GLU A 81 -0.94 14.85 -9.60
N GLU A 82 -1.24 14.57 -10.88
CA GLU A 82 -2.27 13.60 -11.31
C GLU A 82 -2.10 12.21 -10.68
N TYR A 83 -3.24 11.63 -10.27
CA TYR A 83 -3.33 10.24 -9.88
C TYR A 83 -3.61 9.34 -11.08
N ARG A 84 -3.02 8.16 -11.08
CA ARG A 84 -3.34 7.08 -12.03
C ARG A 84 -3.67 5.82 -11.26
N PHE A 85 -4.23 4.85 -11.97
CA PHE A 85 -4.46 3.54 -11.40
C PHE A 85 -4.10 2.41 -12.37
N VAL A 86 -3.82 1.24 -11.79
CA VAL A 86 -3.82 -0.05 -12.47
C VAL A 86 -4.63 -1.01 -11.61
N ALA A 87 -5.44 -1.88 -12.23
CA ALA A 87 -6.29 -2.82 -11.51
C ALA A 87 -6.13 -4.23 -12.07
N SER A 88 -6.32 -5.23 -11.22
CA SER A 88 -6.36 -6.64 -11.61
C SER A 88 -7.62 -6.97 -12.38
N GLU A 89 -7.66 -8.17 -12.94
CA GLU A 89 -8.91 -8.82 -13.32
C GLU A 89 -9.80 -9.07 -12.08
N ARG A 90 -11.04 -9.52 -12.31
CA ARG A 90 -11.97 -9.90 -11.25
C ARG A 90 -11.66 -11.33 -10.77
N LEU A 91 -11.15 -11.45 -9.55
CA LEU A 91 -10.61 -12.67 -8.95
C LEU A 91 -11.56 -13.24 -7.88
N GLY A 92 -11.56 -14.56 -7.69
CA GLY A 92 -12.48 -15.24 -6.76
C GLY A 92 -12.89 -16.62 -7.29
N ARG A 93 -13.13 -17.61 -6.44
CA ARG A 93 -13.55 -18.95 -6.90
C ARG A 93 -15.01 -19.06 -7.30
N SER A 94 -15.86 -18.14 -6.84
CA SER A 94 -17.31 -18.18 -7.04
C SER A 94 -17.81 -17.01 -7.87
N SER A 95 -19.13 -16.80 -7.91
CA SER A 95 -19.74 -15.59 -8.48
C SER A 95 -19.34 -14.32 -7.73
N TYR A 96 -18.95 -14.46 -6.47
CA TYR A 96 -18.34 -13.40 -5.70
C TYR A 96 -16.90 -13.19 -6.19
N LYS A 97 -16.65 -12.02 -6.78
CA LYS A 97 -15.34 -11.63 -7.31
C LYS A 97 -14.94 -10.24 -6.81
N GLU A 98 -13.65 -10.07 -6.59
CA GLU A 98 -13.00 -8.84 -6.14
C GLU A 98 -11.88 -8.42 -7.10
N GLN A 99 -11.38 -7.20 -6.95
CA GLN A 99 -10.19 -6.72 -7.66
C GLN A 99 -9.20 -6.08 -6.68
N TYR A 100 -7.92 -6.21 -7.01
CA TYR A 100 -6.87 -5.35 -6.49
C TYR A 100 -6.77 -4.10 -7.37
N ALA A 101 -6.58 -2.93 -6.77
CA ALA A 101 -6.21 -1.73 -7.51
C ALA A 101 -5.08 -0.98 -6.82
N PHE A 102 -4.12 -0.53 -7.61
CA PHE A 102 -3.10 0.40 -7.18
C PHE A 102 -3.42 1.78 -7.72
N ILE A 103 -3.66 2.73 -6.82
CA ILE A 103 -3.81 4.16 -7.14
C ILE A 103 -2.52 4.87 -6.73
N TYR A 104 -1.90 5.62 -7.63
CA TYR A 104 -0.59 6.21 -7.39
C TYR A 104 -0.44 7.60 -8.02
N ARG A 105 0.42 8.42 -7.42
CA ARG A 105 0.80 9.74 -7.95
C ARG A 105 1.82 9.57 -9.07
N GLN A 106 1.45 9.95 -10.30
CA GLN A 106 2.29 9.75 -11.48
C GLN A 106 3.63 10.50 -11.40
N ASN A 107 3.69 11.59 -10.63
CA ASN A 107 4.92 12.35 -10.45
C ASN A 107 5.88 11.76 -9.41
N GLN A 108 5.47 10.72 -8.67
CA GLN A 108 6.31 10.03 -7.68
C GLN A 108 6.84 8.69 -8.18
N VAL A 109 6.04 7.96 -8.95
CA VAL A 109 6.38 6.62 -9.44
C VAL A 109 5.89 6.35 -10.86
N LEU A 110 6.60 5.45 -11.54
CA LEU A 110 6.24 4.92 -12.85
C LEU A 110 5.99 3.41 -12.72
N VAL A 111 4.87 2.92 -13.24
CA VAL A 111 4.61 1.47 -13.36
C VAL A 111 5.38 0.96 -14.58
N LYS A 112 6.35 0.06 -14.35
CA LYS A 112 7.12 -0.57 -15.43
C LYS A 112 6.37 -1.74 -16.04
N GLN A 113 5.76 -2.57 -15.20
CA GLN A 113 5.05 -3.77 -15.61
C GLN A 113 4.09 -4.22 -14.52
N THR A 114 3.04 -4.94 -14.91
CA THR A 114 2.15 -5.67 -14.01
C THR A 114 2.18 -7.15 -14.33
N TYR A 115 1.82 -8.00 -13.38
CA TYR A 115 1.78 -9.44 -13.55
C TYR A 115 0.72 -10.04 -12.61
N GLN A 116 -0.25 -10.72 -13.21
CA GLN A 116 -1.22 -11.54 -12.48
C GLN A 116 -0.62 -12.94 -12.32
N TYR A 117 -0.39 -13.37 -11.07
CA TYR A 117 0.08 -14.73 -10.81
C TYR A 117 -0.98 -15.74 -11.30
N PRO A 118 -0.61 -16.76 -12.09
CA PRO A 118 -1.57 -17.66 -12.70
C PRO A 118 -2.08 -18.74 -11.74
N ASP A 119 -1.34 -19.04 -10.67
CA ASP A 119 -1.69 -20.07 -9.68
C ASP A 119 -1.85 -21.48 -10.26
N THR A 120 -0.97 -21.81 -11.22
CA THR A 120 -0.96 -23.09 -11.95
C THR A 120 0.29 -23.92 -11.65
N GLN A 121 0.84 -23.84 -10.43
CA GLN A 121 2.02 -24.61 -10.05
C GLN A 121 1.67 -26.10 -10.02
N PRO A 122 2.38 -26.97 -10.78
CA PRO A 122 2.08 -28.39 -10.81
C PRO A 122 2.13 -29.03 -9.41
N GLY A 123 1.01 -29.62 -8.97
CA GLY A 123 0.90 -30.25 -7.65
C GLY A 123 0.54 -29.32 -6.49
N ASP A 124 0.39 -28.01 -6.76
CA ASP A 124 -0.15 -27.03 -5.83
C ASP A 124 -0.98 -25.98 -6.60
N GLU A 125 -1.86 -26.44 -7.49
CA GLU A 125 -2.73 -25.55 -8.28
C GLU A 125 -3.87 -24.96 -7.43
N ASP A 126 -4.32 -23.74 -7.78
CA ASP A 126 -5.46 -23.06 -7.17
C ASP A 126 -5.31 -22.99 -5.62
N VAL A 127 -4.24 -22.36 -5.15
CA VAL A 127 -4.03 -22.07 -3.73
C VAL A 127 -4.78 -20.80 -3.32
N PHE A 128 -4.73 -19.77 -4.15
CA PHE A 128 -5.27 -18.46 -3.85
C PHE A 128 -6.74 -18.37 -4.22
N SER A 129 -7.55 -17.82 -3.32
CA SER A 129 -8.92 -17.43 -3.73
C SER A 129 -8.91 -16.20 -4.63
N ARG A 130 -7.91 -15.33 -4.48
CA ARG A 130 -7.66 -14.13 -5.29
C ARG A 130 -6.18 -14.02 -5.58
N GLU A 131 -5.80 -14.48 -6.76
CA GLU A 131 -4.43 -14.61 -7.22
C GLU A 131 -3.67 -13.26 -7.12
N PRO A 132 -2.42 -13.22 -6.62
CA PRO A 132 -1.71 -11.95 -6.46
C PRO A 132 -1.48 -11.18 -7.77
N PHE A 133 -1.81 -9.88 -7.76
CA PHE A 133 -1.59 -8.94 -8.87
C PHE A 133 -0.35 -8.07 -8.63
N ALA A 134 0.83 -8.59 -8.95
CA ALA A 134 2.09 -7.90 -8.72
C ALA A 134 2.27 -6.67 -9.63
N ILE A 135 2.85 -5.60 -9.08
CA ILE A 135 3.26 -4.42 -9.85
C ILE A 135 4.75 -4.12 -9.66
N TRP A 136 5.45 -3.82 -10.75
CA TRP A 136 6.83 -3.36 -10.73
C TRP A 136 6.87 -1.84 -10.88
N LEU A 137 7.42 -1.16 -9.89
CA LEU A 137 7.49 0.30 -9.82
C LEU A 137 8.93 0.80 -9.93
N GLN A 138 9.06 1.95 -10.58
CA GLN A 138 10.24 2.80 -10.51
C GLN A 138 9.91 4.07 -9.72
N SER A 139 10.75 4.42 -8.76
CA SER A 139 10.63 5.62 -7.93
C SER A 139 11.92 6.44 -8.00
N PRO A 140 12.04 7.40 -8.95
CA PRO A 140 13.29 8.12 -9.20
C PRO A 140 13.74 9.02 -8.03
N LYS A 141 12.82 9.30 -7.10
CA LYS A 141 13.01 10.21 -5.97
C LYS A 141 13.30 9.51 -4.64
N THR A 142 13.30 8.18 -4.58
CA THR A 142 13.58 7.44 -3.35
C THR A 142 14.97 6.83 -3.34
N ALA A 143 15.43 6.39 -2.16
CA ALA A 143 16.70 5.68 -2.00
C ALA A 143 16.70 4.29 -2.66
N VAL A 144 15.52 3.71 -2.86
CA VAL A 144 15.30 2.44 -3.58
C VAL A 144 14.62 2.73 -4.91
N HIS A 145 15.39 2.70 -6.00
CA HIS A 145 14.92 3.18 -7.30
C HIS A 145 13.85 2.28 -7.93
N GLU A 146 13.90 0.97 -7.67
CA GLU A 146 12.96 0.01 -8.23
C GLU A 146 12.60 -1.05 -7.20
N PHE A 147 11.31 -1.39 -7.12
CA PHE A 147 10.76 -2.40 -6.23
C PHE A 147 9.45 -2.95 -6.80
N ALA A 148 9.08 -4.16 -6.40
CA ALA A 148 7.76 -4.73 -6.66
C ALA A 148 6.85 -4.60 -5.44
N ILE A 149 5.55 -4.48 -5.68
CA ILE A 149 4.52 -4.70 -4.67
C ILE A 149 3.69 -5.92 -5.09
N ILE A 150 3.56 -6.89 -4.19
CA ILE A 150 2.74 -8.09 -4.35
C ILE A 150 1.57 -7.99 -3.36
N PRO A 151 0.34 -7.75 -3.83
CA PRO A 151 -0.82 -7.65 -2.96
C PRO A 151 -1.33 -9.05 -2.59
N LEU A 152 -1.96 -9.18 -1.42
CA LEU A 152 -2.73 -10.37 -1.07
C LEU A 152 -3.91 -10.02 -0.16
N HIS A 153 -5.10 -10.48 -0.53
CA HIS A 153 -6.28 -10.54 0.31
C HIS A 153 -6.64 -12.02 0.47
N THR A 154 -6.34 -12.63 1.62
CA THR A 154 -6.58 -14.06 1.84
C THR A 154 -8.04 -14.36 2.17
N THR A 155 -8.51 -15.61 2.02
CA THR A 155 -9.72 -15.99 2.77
C THR A 155 -9.35 -16.41 4.19
N PRO A 156 -10.19 -16.13 5.19
CA PRO A 156 -9.89 -16.46 6.58
C PRO A 156 -9.53 -17.94 6.79
N ASP A 157 -10.23 -18.86 6.12
CA ASP A 157 -10.08 -20.31 6.29
C ASP A 157 -8.77 -20.85 5.67
N THR A 158 -8.22 -20.16 4.67
CA THR A 158 -7.00 -20.57 3.95
C THR A 158 -5.82 -19.64 4.21
N ALA A 159 -5.94 -18.67 5.12
CA ALA A 159 -4.94 -17.64 5.38
C ALA A 159 -3.52 -18.21 5.57
N VAL A 160 -3.36 -19.29 6.35
CA VAL A 160 -2.05 -19.92 6.57
C VAL A 160 -1.43 -20.40 5.25
N ARG A 161 -2.20 -21.07 4.40
CA ARG A 161 -1.72 -21.64 3.13
C ARG A 161 -1.42 -20.52 2.12
N GLU A 162 -2.33 -19.56 1.97
CA GLU A 162 -2.15 -18.45 1.02
C GLU A 162 -0.97 -17.53 1.40
N ILE A 163 -0.73 -17.27 2.70
CA ILE A 163 0.45 -16.47 3.11
C ILE A 163 1.74 -17.27 2.86
N ASP A 164 1.75 -18.58 3.08
CA ASP A 164 2.92 -19.41 2.80
C ASP A 164 3.26 -19.41 1.30
N GLU A 165 2.25 -19.60 0.45
CA GLU A 165 2.39 -19.64 -1.02
C GLU A 165 2.86 -18.30 -1.61
N LEU A 166 2.72 -17.19 -0.87
CA LEU A 166 3.27 -15.91 -1.28
C LEU A 166 4.81 -15.93 -1.43
N TYR A 167 5.49 -16.91 -0.82
CA TYR A 167 6.90 -17.18 -1.05
C TYR A 167 7.19 -17.68 -2.48
N ASP A 168 6.34 -18.55 -3.04
CA ASP A 168 6.50 -19.05 -4.40
C ASP A 168 6.19 -17.97 -5.44
N VAL A 169 5.20 -17.13 -5.15
CA VAL A 169 4.94 -15.90 -5.92
C VAL A 169 6.16 -14.98 -5.91
N TYR A 170 6.81 -14.81 -4.76
CA TYR A 170 8.06 -14.06 -4.67
C TYR A 170 9.16 -14.63 -5.57
N LEU A 171 9.34 -15.96 -5.58
CA LEU A 171 10.34 -16.60 -6.42
C LEU A 171 10.05 -16.44 -7.91
N ASP A 172 8.79 -16.63 -8.36
CA ASP A 172 8.41 -16.42 -9.76
C ASP A 172 8.67 -14.97 -10.18
N VAL A 173 8.18 -14.00 -9.41
CA VAL A 173 8.32 -12.58 -9.74
C VAL A 173 9.80 -12.16 -9.75
N LYS A 174 10.59 -12.67 -8.81
CA LYS A 174 12.05 -12.45 -8.76
C LYS A 174 12.75 -13.01 -9.97
N GLN A 175 12.43 -14.22 -10.38
CA GLN A 175 13.00 -14.83 -11.59
C GLN A 175 12.58 -14.07 -12.86
N ARG A 176 11.31 -13.68 -12.94
CA ARG A 176 10.70 -13.00 -14.09
C ARG A 176 11.25 -11.60 -14.31
N TRP A 177 11.28 -10.78 -13.26
CA TRP A 177 11.68 -9.36 -13.36
C TRP A 177 13.14 -9.11 -13.03
N LYS A 178 13.86 -10.10 -12.45
CA LYS A 178 15.27 -9.98 -12.05
C LYS A 178 15.52 -8.78 -11.13
N ILE A 179 14.61 -8.57 -10.18
CA ILE A 179 14.70 -7.51 -9.16
C ILE A 179 14.94 -8.09 -7.77
N GLU A 180 15.35 -7.25 -6.82
CA GLU A 180 15.73 -7.68 -5.46
C GLU A 180 14.84 -7.10 -4.35
N ASN A 181 14.05 -6.07 -4.64
CA ASN A 181 13.31 -5.31 -3.65
C ASN A 181 11.81 -5.58 -3.76
N PHE A 182 11.21 -6.10 -2.69
CA PHE A 182 9.82 -6.55 -2.69
C PHE A 182 9.08 -6.05 -1.47
N ILE A 183 7.86 -5.57 -1.70
CA ILE A 183 6.88 -5.25 -0.66
C ILE A 183 5.72 -6.23 -0.84
N PHE A 184 5.31 -6.88 0.24
CA PHE A 184 4.09 -7.68 0.30
C PHE A 184 3.15 -6.97 1.25
N MET A 185 1.91 -6.74 0.83
CA MET A 185 0.97 -5.98 1.65
C MET A 185 -0.46 -6.29 1.30
N GLY A 186 -1.35 -6.16 2.27
CA GLY A 186 -2.75 -6.45 2.09
C GLY A 186 -3.39 -6.95 3.37
N ASP A 187 -4.65 -7.36 3.25
CA ASP A 187 -5.39 -8.04 4.30
C ASP A 187 -5.05 -9.53 4.26
N PHE A 188 -4.05 -9.91 5.06
CA PHE A 188 -3.56 -11.28 5.07
C PHE A 188 -4.43 -12.17 5.98
N ASN A 189 -5.43 -11.62 6.68
CA ASN A 189 -6.09 -12.30 7.80
C ASN A 189 -5.06 -12.88 8.81
N ALA A 190 -3.92 -12.21 8.96
CA ALA A 190 -2.71 -12.80 9.56
C ALA A 190 -2.68 -12.73 11.09
N GLY A 191 -3.71 -13.24 11.77
CA GLY A 191 -3.74 -13.28 13.22
C GLY A 191 -5.00 -13.88 13.80
N CYS A 192 -5.19 -13.71 15.11
CA CYS A 192 -6.37 -14.16 15.83
C CYS A 192 -6.67 -15.66 15.55
N SER A 193 -7.92 -15.99 15.26
CA SER A 193 -8.34 -17.36 14.97
C SER A 193 -7.85 -17.89 13.62
N TYR A 194 -7.58 -17.00 12.66
CA TYR A 194 -7.25 -17.37 11.28
C TYR A 194 -5.80 -17.82 11.12
N VAL A 195 -4.87 -17.19 11.86
CA VAL A 195 -3.48 -17.65 11.98
C VAL A 195 -3.11 -17.84 13.45
N PRO A 196 -3.43 -19.01 14.04
CA PRO A 196 -3.06 -19.33 15.41
C PRO A 196 -1.53 -19.35 15.60
N ARG A 197 -1.05 -19.02 16.80
CA ARG A 197 0.40 -18.91 17.10
C ARG A 197 1.24 -20.11 16.63
N LYS A 198 0.68 -21.32 16.72
CA LYS A 198 1.34 -22.57 16.32
C LYS A 198 1.55 -22.73 14.81
N GLN A 199 0.82 -21.98 13.98
CA GLN A 199 0.87 -22.06 12.51
C GLN A 199 1.96 -21.17 11.91
N TRP A 200 2.45 -20.15 12.62
CA TRP A 200 3.48 -19.24 12.08
C TRP A 200 4.77 -19.92 11.64
N LYS A 201 5.11 -21.07 12.24
CA LYS A 201 6.28 -21.87 11.85
C LYS A 201 6.12 -22.56 10.49
N ASN A 202 4.91 -22.59 9.94
CA ASN A 202 4.57 -23.21 8.66
C ASN A 202 4.48 -22.18 7.52
N ILE A 203 4.84 -20.92 7.77
CA ILE A 203 4.73 -19.83 6.79
C ILE A 203 6.15 -19.36 6.45
N ARG A 204 6.65 -19.71 5.26
CA ARG A 204 8.00 -19.38 4.78
C ARG A 204 8.26 -17.87 4.78
N LEU A 205 7.27 -17.08 4.39
CA LEU A 205 7.32 -15.61 4.44
C LEU A 205 7.54 -15.07 5.86
N ARG A 206 7.23 -15.86 6.91
CA ARG A 206 7.47 -15.51 8.32
C ARG A 206 8.77 -16.08 8.85
N THR A 207 9.13 -17.30 8.47
CA THR A 207 10.28 -18.01 9.05
C THR A 207 11.61 -17.64 8.43
N TYR A 208 11.62 -17.22 7.16
CA TYR A 208 12.87 -16.84 6.49
C TYR A 208 13.28 -15.42 6.85
N SER A 209 14.55 -15.27 7.24
CA SER A 209 15.09 -14.00 7.76
C SER A 209 15.21 -12.89 6.72
N GLU A 210 15.04 -13.20 5.44
CA GLU A 210 15.05 -12.21 4.36
C GLU A 210 13.77 -11.34 4.32
N PHE A 211 12.71 -11.76 5.02
CA PHE A 211 11.44 -11.05 5.10
C PHE A 211 11.29 -10.32 6.44
N LEU A 212 11.18 -9.00 6.37
CA LEU A 212 10.95 -8.15 7.53
C LEU A 212 9.48 -7.75 7.59
N TRP A 213 8.77 -8.22 8.61
CA TRP A 213 7.38 -7.84 8.89
C TRP A 213 7.35 -6.49 9.61
N LEU A 214 6.84 -5.46 8.94
CA LEU A 214 6.76 -4.10 9.48
C LEU A 214 5.57 -3.94 10.43
N ILE A 215 4.43 -4.57 10.11
CA ILE A 215 3.26 -4.65 10.99
C ILE A 215 3.36 -5.91 11.85
N GLY A 216 3.49 -5.74 13.16
CA GLY A 216 3.68 -6.82 14.12
C GLY A 216 2.37 -7.43 14.62
N ASP A 217 2.46 -8.55 15.34
CA ASP A 217 1.29 -9.34 15.77
C ASP A 217 0.45 -8.68 16.88
N LYS A 218 0.87 -7.52 17.38
CA LYS A 218 0.15 -6.76 18.43
C LYS A 218 -0.54 -5.50 17.88
N ASN A 219 -0.35 -5.22 16.60
CA ASN A 219 -0.89 -4.05 15.92
C ASN A 219 -2.33 -4.36 15.49
N ASP A 220 -3.30 -3.65 16.05
CA ASP A 220 -4.70 -3.84 15.66
C ASP A 220 -4.99 -3.10 14.36
N THR A 221 -5.49 -3.81 13.35
CA THR A 221 -5.83 -3.23 12.05
C THR A 221 -7.34 -3.24 11.79
N THR A 222 -8.15 -3.49 12.83
CA THR A 222 -9.62 -3.57 12.72
C THR A 222 -10.31 -2.36 13.32
N VAL A 223 -11.39 -1.91 12.69
CA VAL A 223 -12.18 -0.74 13.13
C VAL A 223 -13.09 -1.09 14.31
N LYS A 224 -13.57 -2.33 14.35
CA LYS A 224 -14.55 -2.75 15.34
C LYS A 224 -13.92 -2.82 16.73
N ASN A 225 -14.41 -2.05 17.69
CA ASN A 225 -13.88 -1.97 19.07
C ASN A 225 -13.84 -3.32 19.82
N SER A 226 -14.71 -4.25 19.43
CA SER A 226 -14.80 -5.60 20.01
C SER A 226 -13.82 -6.59 19.38
N THR A 227 -13.07 -6.19 18.36
CA THR A 227 -12.06 -6.99 17.68
C THR A 227 -10.70 -6.33 17.87
N ARG A 228 -9.65 -7.13 18.00
CA ARG A 228 -8.29 -6.63 18.10
C ARG A 228 -7.34 -7.57 17.37
N CYS A 229 -7.18 -7.38 16.07
CA CYS A 229 -6.52 -8.35 15.21
C CYS A 229 -5.52 -7.70 14.22
N PRO A 230 -4.33 -8.30 14.04
CA PRO A 230 -3.31 -7.82 13.10
C PRO A 230 -3.52 -8.43 11.70
N TYR A 231 -4.68 -8.21 11.10
CA TYR A 231 -5.04 -8.84 9.84
C TYR A 231 -4.25 -8.27 8.67
N ASP A 232 -4.15 -6.95 8.60
CA ASP A 232 -3.45 -6.23 7.54
C ASP A 232 -1.95 -6.17 7.81
N ARG A 233 -1.15 -6.46 6.79
CA ARG A 233 0.30 -6.61 6.94
C ARG A 233 1.07 -5.84 5.90
N ILE A 234 2.30 -5.50 6.28
CA ILE A 234 3.35 -5.03 5.37
C ILE A 234 4.59 -5.85 5.68
N VAL A 235 5.13 -6.51 4.67
CA VAL A 235 6.36 -7.30 4.72
C VAL A 235 7.30 -6.79 3.64
N VAL A 236 8.59 -6.67 3.92
CA VAL A 236 9.58 -6.19 2.96
C VAL A 236 10.75 -7.15 2.83
N SER A 237 11.30 -7.29 1.62
CA SER A 237 12.50 -8.06 1.32
C SER A 237 13.43 -7.27 0.39
N GLY A 238 14.73 -7.49 0.51
CA GLY A 238 15.77 -6.75 -0.21
C GLY A 238 16.48 -5.72 0.66
N GLN A 239 17.81 -5.82 0.76
CA GLN A 239 18.61 -5.01 1.69
C GLN A 239 18.45 -3.50 1.44
N LYS A 240 18.41 -3.07 0.17
CA LYS A 240 18.23 -1.66 -0.20
C LYS A 240 16.86 -1.14 0.24
N LEU A 241 15.80 -1.93 0.03
CA LEU A 241 14.46 -1.58 0.46
C LEU A 241 14.35 -1.48 1.99
N ILE A 242 14.85 -2.49 2.72
CA ILE A 242 14.85 -2.51 4.18
C ILE A 242 15.56 -1.27 4.73
N GLN A 243 16.74 -0.93 4.20
CA GLN A 243 17.48 0.27 4.60
C GLN A 243 16.77 1.58 4.20
N ALA A 244 15.95 1.55 3.15
CA ALA A 244 15.18 2.69 2.69
C ALA A 244 13.93 2.96 3.53
N VAL A 245 13.44 2.01 4.35
CA VAL A 245 12.32 2.28 5.26
C VAL A 245 12.68 3.43 6.21
N VAL A 246 11.78 4.41 6.32
CA VAL A 246 11.91 5.52 7.26
C VAL A 246 11.66 4.99 8.68
N PRO A 247 12.58 5.18 9.62
CA PRO A 247 12.36 4.76 11.00
C PRO A 247 11.09 5.36 11.59
N HIS A 248 10.28 4.54 12.26
CA HIS A 248 9.00 4.92 12.87
C HIS A 248 7.93 5.46 11.91
N SER A 249 8.04 5.22 10.60
CA SER A 249 6.97 5.60 9.66
C SER A 249 5.83 4.59 9.57
N VAL A 250 6.06 3.36 10.04
CA VAL A 250 5.06 2.30 9.99
C VAL A 250 3.91 2.68 10.92
N ASN A 251 2.69 2.73 10.38
CA ASN A 251 1.53 3.18 11.12
C ASN A 251 0.26 2.43 10.68
N ILE A 252 -0.72 2.39 11.58
CA ILE A 252 -2.10 2.04 11.27
C ILE A 252 -2.87 3.35 11.26
N PHE A 253 -3.48 3.69 10.15
CA PHE A 253 -4.21 4.95 10.02
C PHE A 253 -5.63 4.80 10.56
N ASP A 254 -5.82 5.13 11.83
CA ASP A 254 -7.14 5.21 12.45
C ASP A 254 -7.93 6.40 11.87
N PHE A 255 -8.66 6.15 10.79
CA PHE A 255 -9.52 7.16 10.17
C PHE A 255 -10.77 7.47 11.00
N GLN A 256 -11.14 6.60 11.95
CA GLN A 256 -12.26 6.85 12.84
C GLN A 256 -11.90 8.00 13.78
N GLU A 257 -10.72 7.92 14.42
CA GLU A 257 -10.20 8.98 15.29
C GLU A 257 -9.91 10.25 14.47
N GLU A 258 -9.15 10.14 13.37
CA GLU A 258 -8.72 11.30 12.57
C GLU A 258 -9.92 12.09 12.02
N PHE A 259 -10.98 11.41 11.58
CA PHE A 259 -12.16 12.05 11.00
C PHE A 259 -13.30 12.23 12.00
N GLN A 260 -13.08 11.93 13.28
CA GLN A 260 -14.06 12.08 14.37
C GLN A 260 -15.38 11.35 14.07
N MET A 261 -15.27 10.13 13.55
CA MET A 261 -16.41 9.29 13.22
C MET A 261 -16.88 8.49 14.44
N THR A 262 -18.18 8.21 14.50
CA THR A 262 -18.68 7.11 15.33
C THR A 262 -18.20 5.77 14.76
N GLU A 263 -18.18 4.71 15.57
CA GLU A 263 -17.85 3.35 15.09
C GLU A 263 -18.79 2.94 13.94
N GLU A 264 -20.08 3.28 14.01
CA GLU A 264 -21.05 3.01 12.94
C GLU A 264 -20.66 3.71 11.63
N GLN A 265 -20.29 4.99 11.69
CA GLN A 265 -19.85 5.74 10.51
C GLN A 265 -18.57 5.14 9.93
N ALA A 266 -17.60 4.78 10.79
CA ALA A 266 -16.35 4.17 10.39
C ALA A 266 -16.57 2.82 9.71
N LEU A 267 -17.41 1.94 10.30
CA LEU A 267 -17.85 0.67 9.72
C LEU A 267 -18.63 0.86 8.40
N GLY A 268 -19.26 2.01 8.21
CA GLY A 268 -19.83 2.43 6.93
C GLY A 268 -18.76 2.59 5.84
N VAL A 269 -17.57 3.06 6.19
CA VAL A 269 -16.40 3.18 5.31
C VAL A 269 -15.71 1.84 5.12
N SER A 270 -15.22 1.21 6.18
CA SER A 270 -14.62 -0.13 6.17
C SER A 270 -14.57 -0.71 7.59
N ASP A 271 -14.37 -2.02 7.74
CA ASP A 271 -14.04 -2.65 9.02
C ASP A 271 -12.54 -2.89 9.25
N HIS A 272 -11.70 -2.50 8.29
CA HIS A 272 -10.25 -2.48 8.40
C HIS A 272 -9.71 -1.05 8.44
N PHE A 273 -8.60 -0.84 9.13
CA PHE A 273 -7.81 0.40 9.02
C PHE A 273 -6.71 0.24 7.96
N PRO A 274 -6.39 1.30 7.19
CA PRO A 274 -5.22 1.28 6.32
C PRO A 274 -3.92 1.08 7.11
N VAL A 275 -3.02 0.26 6.58
CA VAL A 275 -1.63 0.17 7.06
C VAL A 275 -0.72 0.95 6.12
N GLU A 276 0.21 1.73 6.68
CA GLU A 276 1.06 2.64 5.91
C GLU A 276 2.52 2.63 6.38
N PHE A 277 3.44 2.97 5.48
CA PHE A 277 4.84 3.24 5.79
C PHE A 277 5.47 4.20 4.77
N GLU A 278 6.69 4.66 5.02
CA GLU A 278 7.39 5.58 4.14
C GLU A 278 8.79 5.08 3.74
N LEU A 279 9.17 5.38 2.49
CA LEU A 279 10.51 5.17 1.97
C LEU A 279 11.30 6.49 1.93
N LYS A 280 12.58 6.41 2.27
CA LYS A 280 13.51 7.55 2.30
C LYS A 280 13.66 8.15 0.89
N PRO A 281 13.78 9.49 0.80
CA PRO A 281 14.15 10.15 -0.44
C PRO A 281 15.58 9.82 -0.89
N LYS A 282 15.86 10.08 -2.16
CA LYS A 282 17.20 9.98 -2.76
C LYS A 282 18.20 10.88 -2.00
N GLY A 283 19.36 10.32 -1.67
CA GLY A 283 20.40 10.94 -0.83
C GLY A 283 20.24 10.72 0.69
N GLY A 284 19.32 9.84 1.11
CA GLY A 284 19.37 9.18 2.42
C GLY A 284 18.96 10.04 3.63
N PHE A 285 19.44 9.64 4.81
CA PHE A 285 19.01 10.17 6.11
C PHE A 285 19.22 11.69 6.27
N PHE A 286 20.33 12.23 5.78
CA PHE A 286 20.62 13.68 5.87
C PHE A 286 19.66 14.52 5.01
N ASN A 287 19.30 14.04 3.82
CA ASN A 287 18.29 14.69 2.98
C ASN A 287 16.88 14.57 3.59
N TRP A 288 16.56 13.44 4.21
CA TRP A 288 15.31 13.25 4.96
C TRP A 288 15.20 14.16 6.19
N LEU A 289 16.27 14.31 6.98
CA LEU A 289 16.29 15.27 8.09
C LEU A 289 16.03 16.69 7.57
N ARG A 290 16.75 17.10 6.51
CA ARG A 290 16.55 18.41 5.87
C ARG A 290 15.11 18.62 5.38
N SER A 291 14.46 17.60 4.82
CA SER A 291 13.05 17.70 4.38
C SER A 291 12.07 17.84 5.53
N LYS A 292 12.30 17.18 6.67
CA LYS A 292 11.50 17.38 7.89
C LYS A 292 11.63 18.79 8.46
N PHE A 293 12.84 19.37 8.48
CA PHE A 293 13.08 20.69 9.07
C PHE A 293 12.66 21.87 8.17
N SER A 294 12.62 21.70 6.84
CA SER A 294 12.09 22.75 5.95
C SER A 294 10.58 22.96 6.11
N ARG A 295 9.84 21.90 6.45
CA ARG A 295 8.38 21.93 6.70
C ARG A 295 7.98 22.87 7.85
N LYS A 296 8.84 23.11 8.84
CA LYS A 296 8.58 23.99 9.99
C LYS A 296 8.83 25.48 9.70
N ARG A 297 9.44 25.85 8.58
CA ARG A 297 9.68 27.25 8.19
C ARG A 297 8.69 27.71 7.11
N ARG A 298 7.40 27.81 7.45
CA ARG A 298 6.51 28.76 6.75
C ARG A 298 6.49 30.05 7.56
N PRO A 299 6.75 31.23 6.95
CA PRO A 299 6.64 32.48 7.67
C PRO A 299 5.17 32.70 8.06
N LYS A 300 4.92 33.03 9.33
CA LYS A 300 3.67 33.69 9.73
C LYS A 300 3.56 34.95 8.86
N LYS A 301 2.54 35.02 8.00
CA LYS A 301 2.13 36.30 7.43
C LYS A 301 1.70 37.19 8.59
N SER A 302 2.45 38.25 8.84
CA SER A 302 2.01 39.37 9.68
C SER A 302 0.78 40.01 9.02
N ARG A 303 -0.19 40.38 9.87
CA ARG A 303 -1.41 41.10 9.51
C ARG A 303 -1.10 42.43 8.83
#